data_AF-A0A9J6C8R8-F1
#
_entry.id   AF-A0A9J6C8R8-F1
#
_cell.length_a   1.000
_cell.length_b   1.000
_cell.length_c   1.000
_cell.angle_alpha   90.00
_cell.angle_beta   90.00
_cell.angle_gamma   90.00
#
_symmetry.space_group_name_H-M   'P 1'
#
loop_
_entity.id
_entity.type
_entity.pdbx_description
1 polymer ?
#
loop_
_entity_poly.entity_id
_entity_poly.type
_entity_poly.pdbx_seq_one_letter_code
_entity_poly.pdbx_strand_id
1 'polypeptide(L)'
;MSILKNKIVQIIIACLIPLVGGLIVSMTTMGNKEPWYSTINKPSWNPKDWIFAPVWSFLYISMGYASFRVYDEGEGFKGQARFPIIMYIIQLIVNLTWTPVFFYYHLIGAATIHIFAVLVTLIITGILFYRIDKTAGILFIPYFAWHKYFQIIISILIPLILGFVTSIVALSRKEPFYFDLEKPKYTPPDWIFPFVWIFIYVSIGYASFRVYDKSAKSAKIALIIYIIQLFFNITWTATFFFFHVTGFAIFHIIIVFFLLVTTGLLFYRVDKVAGLLFIPYGIWVTYAACVLVAIFKMN
;
A
#
# COMPACT_ATOMS: atom_id res chain seq x y z
N MET A 1 32.62 12.95 26.92
CA MET A 1 33.27 12.65 25.63
C MET A 1 33.43 11.13 25.37
N SER A 2 33.73 10.31 26.39
CA SER A 2 33.85 8.84 26.25
C SER A 2 32.54 8.11 25.91
N ILE A 3 31.42 8.49 26.54
CA ILE A 3 30.10 7.86 26.32
C ILE A 3 29.61 8.06 24.88
N LEU A 4 29.75 9.28 24.35
CA LEU A 4 29.34 9.61 22.98
C LEU A 4 30.18 8.81 21.95
N LYS A 5 31.49 8.67 22.20
CA LYS A 5 32.39 7.86 21.37
C LYS A 5 31.97 6.38 21.37
N ASN A 6 31.54 5.85 22.51
CA ASN A 6 31.03 4.48 22.60
C ASN A 6 29.73 4.27 21.83
N LYS A 7 28.79 5.24 21.87
CA LYS A 7 27.55 5.16 21.09
C LYS A 7 27.79 5.20 19.58
N ILE A 8 28.72 6.02 19.11
CA ILE A 8 29.09 6.07 17.69
C ILE A 8 29.63 4.71 17.22
N VAL A 9 30.50 4.07 18.01
CA VAL A 9 31.03 2.74 17.69
C VAL A 9 29.92 1.70 17.63
N GLN A 10 28.97 1.73 18.57
CA GLN A 10 27.83 0.82 18.57
C GLN A 10 26.92 1.01 17.34
N ILE A 11 26.65 2.26 16.95
CA ILE A 11 25.89 2.56 15.72
C ILE A 11 26.60 1.99 14.50
N ILE A 12 27.91 2.24 14.38
CA ILE A 12 28.71 1.74 13.24
C ILE A 12 28.63 0.21 13.17
N ILE A 13 28.85 -0.47 14.30
CA ILE A 13 28.76 -1.94 14.36
C ILE A 13 27.36 -2.42 13.97
N ALA A 14 26.31 -1.81 14.52
CA ALA A 14 24.93 -2.19 14.23
C ALA A 14 24.57 -2.03 12.74
N CYS A 15 25.09 -1.00 12.07
CA CYS A 15 24.93 -0.80 10.62
C CYS A 15 25.80 -1.75 9.78
N LEU A 16 27.01 -2.10 10.25
CA LEU A 16 27.92 -2.98 9.54
C LEU A 16 27.42 -4.43 9.49
N ILE A 17 26.77 -4.93 10.54
CA ILE A 17 26.24 -6.30 10.59
C ILE A 17 25.38 -6.65 9.36
N PRO A 18 24.27 -5.93 9.08
CA PRO A 18 23.43 -6.24 7.92
C PRO A 18 24.11 -5.92 6.59
N LEU A 19 24.96 -4.88 6.50
CA LEU A 19 25.71 -4.55 5.29
C LEU A 19 26.69 -5.68 4.90
N VAL A 20 27.50 -6.13 5.85
CA VAL A 20 28.48 -7.21 5.65
C VAL A 20 27.76 -8.52 5.36
N GLY A 21 26.67 -8.82 6.08
CA GLY A 21 25.84 -9.99 5.79
C GLY A 21 25.33 -9.98 4.35
N GLY A 22 24.80 -8.86 3.88
CA GLY A 22 24.34 -8.68 2.50
C GLY A 22 25.46 -8.85 1.47
N LEU A 23 26.64 -8.27 1.73
CA LEU A 23 27.82 -8.40 0.87
C LEU A 23 28.30 -9.85 0.76
N ILE A 24 28.45 -10.56 1.88
CA ILE A 24 28.89 -11.97 1.91
C ILE A 24 27.93 -12.83 1.08
N VAL A 25 26.63 -12.66 1.29
CA VAL A 25 25.61 -13.42 0.56
C VAL A 25 25.60 -13.05 -0.93
N SER A 26 25.78 -11.78 -1.27
CA SER A 26 25.90 -11.37 -2.68
C SER A 26 27.14 -11.98 -3.36
N MET A 27 28.28 -12.04 -2.66
CA MET A 27 29.51 -12.62 -3.21
C MET A 27 29.38 -14.13 -3.44
N THR A 28 28.75 -14.85 -2.51
CA THR A 28 28.55 -16.31 -2.63
C THR A 28 27.57 -16.70 -3.73
N THR A 29 26.70 -15.78 -4.16
CA THR A 29 25.69 -16.04 -5.21
C THR A 29 26.06 -15.48 -6.59
N MET A 30 27.06 -14.59 -6.66
CA MET A 30 27.45 -13.88 -7.89
C MET A 30 27.83 -14.84 -9.03
N GLY A 31 28.52 -15.94 -8.74
CA GLY A 31 28.93 -16.93 -9.73
C GLY A 31 27.77 -17.73 -10.35
N ASN A 32 26.61 -17.76 -9.69
CA ASN A 32 25.42 -18.48 -10.17
C ASN A 32 24.33 -17.54 -10.72
N LYS A 33 24.55 -16.22 -10.64
CA LYS A 33 23.61 -15.22 -11.13
C LYS A 33 23.59 -15.17 -12.66
N GLU A 34 24.74 -15.05 -13.31
CA GLU A 34 24.85 -14.97 -14.76
C GLU A 34 25.38 -16.29 -15.36
N PRO A 35 24.92 -16.72 -16.55
CA PRO A 35 23.97 -16.04 -17.45
C PRO A 35 22.48 -16.27 -17.09
N TRP A 36 22.17 -17.10 -16.10
CA TRP A 36 20.79 -17.50 -15.79
C TRP A 36 19.84 -16.30 -15.65
N TYR A 37 20.21 -15.31 -14.84
CA TYR A 37 19.37 -14.15 -14.55
C TYR A 37 19.16 -13.23 -15.76
N SER A 38 20.07 -13.20 -16.72
CA SER A 38 19.88 -12.47 -17.98
C SER A 38 18.99 -13.23 -18.97
N THR A 39 18.96 -14.57 -18.91
CA THR A 39 18.15 -15.41 -19.81
C THR A 39 16.67 -15.55 -19.41
N ILE A 40 16.33 -15.34 -18.13
CA ILE A 40 14.93 -15.45 -17.67
C ILE A 40 14.07 -14.26 -18.11
N ASN A 41 12.81 -14.56 -18.45
CA ASN A 41 11.81 -13.54 -18.77
C ASN A 41 11.46 -12.72 -17.51
N LYS A 42 12.08 -11.55 -17.40
CA LYS A 42 11.82 -10.61 -16.32
C LYS A 42 10.60 -9.76 -16.64
N PRO A 43 9.77 -9.44 -15.65
CA PRO A 43 8.72 -8.46 -15.85
C PRO A 43 9.33 -7.09 -16.21
N SER A 44 8.60 -6.31 -17.02
CA SER A 44 9.05 -4.98 -17.49
C SER A 44 9.31 -3.97 -16.37
N TRP A 45 8.81 -4.23 -15.17
CA TRP A 45 8.93 -3.38 -13.98
C TRP A 45 10.07 -3.79 -13.05
N ASN A 46 10.82 -4.85 -13.37
CA ASN A 46 12.00 -5.21 -12.59
C ASN A 46 13.00 -4.04 -12.63
N PRO A 47 13.44 -3.50 -11.48
CA PRO A 47 14.44 -2.45 -11.46
C PRO A 47 15.70 -2.89 -12.22
N LYS A 48 16.41 -1.93 -12.81
CA LYS A 48 17.74 -2.20 -13.36
C LYS A 48 18.63 -2.76 -12.25
N ASP A 49 19.43 -3.78 -12.56
CA ASP A 49 20.27 -4.51 -11.60
C ASP A 49 21.10 -3.61 -10.67
N TRP A 50 21.63 -2.50 -11.20
CA TRP A 50 22.45 -1.58 -10.41
C TRP A 50 21.67 -0.85 -9.31
N ILE A 51 20.33 -0.73 -9.41
CA ILE A 51 19.48 -0.05 -8.42
C ILE A 51 19.42 -0.85 -7.12
N PHE A 52 19.55 -2.17 -7.19
CA PHE A 52 19.46 -3.03 -6.01
C PHE A 52 20.54 -2.70 -4.97
N ALA A 53 21.79 -2.49 -5.40
CA ALA A 53 22.89 -2.28 -4.45
C ALA A 53 22.75 -0.99 -3.60
N PRO A 54 22.48 0.20 -4.17
CA PRO A 54 22.23 1.41 -3.37
C PRO A 54 21.02 1.28 -2.45
N VAL A 55 19.92 0.69 -2.93
CA VAL A 55 18.70 0.56 -2.11
C VAL A 55 18.93 -0.38 -0.94
N TRP A 56 19.46 -1.58 -1.16
CA TRP A 56 19.75 -2.50 -0.06
C TRP A 56 20.78 -1.97 0.92
N SER A 57 21.76 -1.19 0.45
CA SER A 57 22.71 -0.51 1.34
C SER A 57 22.00 0.48 2.27
N PHE A 58 21.11 1.31 1.72
CA PHE A 58 20.30 2.24 2.52
C PHE A 58 19.38 1.49 3.51
N LEU A 59 18.73 0.41 3.07
CA LEU A 59 17.86 -0.40 3.93
C LEU A 59 18.63 -1.04 5.07
N TYR A 60 19.79 -1.64 4.80
CA TYR A 60 20.62 -2.27 5.84
C TYR A 60 21.18 -1.25 6.84
N ILE A 61 21.60 -0.07 6.38
CA ILE A 61 21.99 1.02 7.28
C ILE A 61 20.81 1.44 8.16
N SER A 62 19.62 1.63 7.57
CA SER A 62 18.42 2.03 8.30
C SER A 62 18.01 0.99 9.36
N MET A 63 18.04 -0.29 9.00
CA MET A 63 17.76 -1.42 9.89
C MET A 63 18.78 -1.51 11.03
N GLY A 64 20.08 -1.39 10.70
CA GLY A 64 21.15 -1.41 11.68
C GLY A 64 21.03 -0.27 12.68
N TYR A 65 20.82 0.96 12.20
CA TYR A 65 20.60 2.11 13.06
C TYR A 65 19.34 1.97 13.94
N ALA A 66 18.24 1.46 13.37
CA ALA A 66 17.03 1.17 14.13
C ALA A 66 17.26 0.13 15.23
N SER A 67 18.05 -0.92 14.95
CA SER A 67 18.41 -1.94 15.95
C SER A 67 19.23 -1.36 17.10
N PHE A 68 20.16 -0.44 16.81
CA PHE A 68 20.90 0.29 17.83
C PHE A 68 19.95 1.12 18.71
N ARG A 69 19.03 1.87 18.12
CA ARG A 69 18.08 2.70 18.87
C ARG A 69 17.22 1.86 19.82
N VAL A 70 16.67 0.74 19.33
CA VAL A 70 15.90 -0.18 20.18
C VAL A 70 16.76 -0.78 21.28
N TYR A 71 18.00 -1.13 20.99
CA TYR A 71 18.92 -1.67 21.99
C TYR A 71 19.25 -0.64 23.08
N ASP A 72 19.52 0.61 22.71
CA ASP A 72 19.87 1.70 23.65
C ASP A 72 18.64 2.12 24.48
N GLU A 73 17.49 2.31 23.85
CA GLU A 73 16.25 2.77 24.53
C GLU A 73 15.58 1.65 25.35
N GLY A 74 15.66 0.40 24.89
CA GLY A 74 15.02 -0.74 25.56
C GLY A 74 15.93 -1.48 26.55
N GLU A 75 16.97 -0.82 27.08
CA GLU A 75 17.91 -1.33 28.09
C GLU A 75 18.64 -2.63 27.69
N GLY A 76 18.89 -2.79 26.39
CA GLY A 76 19.62 -3.92 25.81
C GLY A 76 18.99 -5.28 26.10
N PHE A 77 19.82 -6.33 26.15
CA PHE A 77 19.34 -7.71 26.34
C PHE A 77 18.77 -8.02 27.73
N LYS A 78 18.95 -7.11 28.70
CA LYS A 78 18.37 -7.27 30.05
C LYS A 78 16.98 -6.65 30.17
N GLY A 79 16.61 -5.74 29.28
CA GLY A 79 15.33 -5.05 29.28
C GLY A 79 14.38 -5.45 28.16
N GLN A 80 13.52 -4.51 27.81
CA GLN A 80 12.44 -4.69 26.83
C GLN A 80 12.96 -4.90 25.40
N ALA A 81 14.20 -4.52 25.08
CA ALA A 81 14.80 -4.71 23.76
C ALA A 81 15.09 -6.18 23.41
N ARG A 82 15.21 -7.08 24.41
CA ARG A 82 15.64 -8.47 24.19
C ARG A 82 14.82 -9.18 23.11
N PHE A 83 13.50 -9.21 23.27
CA PHE A 83 12.62 -9.92 22.34
C PHE A 83 12.56 -9.25 20.95
N PRO A 84 12.38 -7.91 20.84
CA PRO A 84 12.49 -7.19 19.57
C PRO A 84 13.79 -7.45 18.81
N ILE A 85 14.95 -7.43 19.49
CA ILE A 85 16.25 -7.66 18.87
C ILE A 85 16.40 -9.11 18.39
N ILE A 86 15.88 -10.11 19.14
CA ILE A 86 15.85 -11.50 18.67
C ILE A 86 14.98 -11.62 17.40
N MET A 87 13.81 -10.98 17.36
CA MET A 87 12.96 -10.96 16.15
C MET A 87 13.66 -10.29 14.97
N TYR A 88 14.41 -9.20 15.21
CA TYR A 88 15.23 -8.56 14.19
C TYR A 88 16.33 -9.49 13.65
N ILE A 89 17.02 -10.24 14.51
CA ILE A 89 18.04 -11.20 14.06
C ILE A 89 17.42 -12.30 13.19
N ILE A 90 16.25 -12.82 13.59
CA ILE A 90 15.50 -13.79 12.78
C ILE A 90 15.11 -13.16 11.44
N GLN A 91 14.56 -11.94 11.46
CA GLN A 91 14.20 -11.20 10.27
C GLN A 91 15.40 -11.02 9.34
N LEU A 92 16.59 -10.70 9.87
CA LEU A 92 17.80 -10.52 9.08
C LEU A 92 18.28 -11.83 8.47
N ILE A 93 18.26 -12.94 9.21
CA ILE A 93 18.62 -14.27 8.68
C ILE A 93 17.65 -14.68 7.57
N VAL A 94 16.35 -14.52 7.79
CA VAL A 94 15.31 -14.78 6.78
C VAL A 94 15.53 -13.86 5.56
N ASN A 95 15.81 -12.57 5.75
CA ASN A 95 16.14 -11.68 4.64
C ASN A 95 17.35 -12.17 3.82
N LEU A 96 18.46 -12.51 4.50
CA LEU A 96 19.71 -12.91 3.86
C LEU A 96 19.61 -14.25 3.13
N THR A 97 18.77 -15.17 3.60
CA THR A 97 18.57 -16.49 2.98
C THR A 97 17.77 -16.44 1.68
N TRP A 98 17.07 -15.35 1.40
CA TRP A 98 16.35 -15.19 0.13
C TRP A 98 17.29 -15.19 -1.08
N THR A 99 18.44 -14.49 -0.99
CA THR A 99 19.38 -14.32 -2.11
C THR A 99 19.96 -15.67 -2.59
N PRO A 100 20.43 -16.60 -1.72
CA PRO A 100 20.82 -17.94 -2.15
C PRO A 100 19.67 -18.76 -2.73
N VAL A 101 18.48 -18.72 -2.12
CA VAL A 101 17.31 -19.46 -2.63
C VAL A 101 16.98 -19.04 -4.06
N PHE A 102 17.04 -17.75 -4.37
CA PHE A 102 16.74 -17.23 -5.69
C PHE A 102 17.90 -17.37 -6.68
N PHE A 103 19.10 -16.89 -6.35
CA PHE A 103 20.22 -16.78 -7.30
C PHE A 103 21.15 -17.99 -7.34
N TYR A 104 21.29 -18.74 -6.24
CA TYR A 104 22.15 -19.92 -6.20
C TYR A 104 21.39 -21.18 -6.63
N TYR A 105 20.21 -21.41 -6.04
CA TYR A 105 19.42 -22.61 -6.30
C TYR A 105 18.38 -22.45 -7.42
N HIS A 106 18.17 -21.23 -7.93
CA HIS A 106 17.19 -20.92 -8.99
C HIS A 106 15.74 -21.36 -8.67
N LEU A 107 15.39 -21.49 -7.39
CA LEU A 107 14.08 -21.96 -6.93
C LEU A 107 13.08 -20.81 -6.87
N ILE A 108 12.62 -20.32 -8.04
CA ILE A 108 11.72 -19.16 -8.15
C ILE A 108 10.44 -19.32 -7.31
N GLY A 109 9.84 -20.52 -7.32
CA GLY A 109 8.63 -20.81 -6.52
C GLY A 109 8.88 -20.73 -5.01
N ALA A 110 9.98 -21.34 -4.54
CA ALA A 110 10.38 -21.27 -3.13
C ALA A 110 10.72 -19.84 -2.72
N ALA A 111 11.44 -19.09 -3.55
CA ALA A 111 11.75 -17.68 -3.31
C ALA A 111 10.49 -16.80 -3.23
N THR A 112 9.44 -17.15 -3.98
CA THR A 112 8.13 -16.50 -3.91
C THR A 112 7.45 -16.77 -2.57
N ILE A 113 7.47 -18.01 -2.06
CA ILE A 113 6.93 -18.32 -0.73
C ILE A 113 7.78 -17.63 0.36
N HIS A 114 9.10 -17.65 0.20
CA HIS A 114 10.06 -17.08 1.12
C HIS A 114 9.87 -15.57 1.31
N ILE A 115 9.44 -14.83 0.29
CA ILE A 115 9.18 -13.39 0.44
C ILE A 115 8.06 -13.10 1.45
N PHE A 116 7.08 -14.00 1.61
CA PHE A 116 6.05 -13.84 2.63
C PHE A 116 6.63 -14.00 4.04
N ALA A 117 7.57 -14.91 4.25
CA ALA A 117 8.28 -15.02 5.52
C ALA A 117 9.09 -13.76 5.84
N VAL A 118 9.75 -13.18 4.82
CA VAL A 118 10.44 -11.88 4.94
C VAL A 118 9.45 -10.78 5.32
N LEU A 119 8.30 -10.70 4.65
CA LEU A 119 7.28 -9.68 4.94
C LEU A 119 6.69 -9.83 6.35
N VAL A 120 6.34 -11.05 6.77
CA VAL A 120 5.78 -11.29 8.12
C VAL A 120 6.78 -10.91 9.20
N THR A 121 8.02 -11.38 9.09
CA THR A 121 9.07 -11.04 10.06
C THR A 121 9.40 -9.55 10.05
N LEU A 122 9.34 -8.90 8.88
CA LEU A 122 9.49 -7.45 8.74
C LEU A 122 8.39 -6.68 9.48
N ILE A 123 7.11 -7.04 9.27
CA ILE A 123 5.95 -6.43 9.95
C ILE A 123 6.09 -6.56 11.47
N ILE A 124 6.34 -7.78 11.95
CA ILE A 124 6.49 -8.05 13.38
C ILE A 124 7.62 -7.20 13.97
N THR A 125 8.79 -7.21 13.32
CA THR A 125 9.96 -6.43 13.80
C THR A 125 9.67 -4.94 13.82
N GLY A 126 9.07 -4.38 12.76
CA GLY A 126 8.72 -2.96 12.68
C GLY A 126 7.73 -2.54 13.78
N ILE A 127 6.71 -3.34 14.06
CA ILE A 127 5.74 -3.08 15.14
C ILE A 127 6.42 -3.14 16.52
N LEU A 128 7.24 -4.16 16.76
CA LEU A 128 7.97 -4.30 18.02
C LEU A 128 8.96 -3.15 18.23
N PHE A 129 9.67 -2.75 17.18
CA PHE A 129 10.58 -1.61 17.22
C PHE A 129 9.82 -0.32 17.50
N TYR A 130 8.69 -0.09 16.83
CA TYR A 130 7.84 1.09 17.06
C TYR A 130 7.33 1.21 18.50
N ARG A 131 7.07 0.08 19.17
CA ARG A 131 6.63 0.05 20.58
C ARG A 131 7.72 0.48 21.56
N ILE A 132 8.99 0.25 21.23
CA ILE A 132 10.14 0.68 22.05
C ILE A 132 10.58 2.10 21.64
N ASP A 133 10.82 2.32 20.35
CA ASP A 133 11.22 3.60 19.77
C ASP A 133 10.46 3.83 18.45
N LYS A 134 9.59 4.85 18.45
CA LYS A 134 8.78 5.22 17.28
C LYS A 134 9.63 5.47 16.03
N THR A 135 10.80 6.11 16.19
CA THR A 135 11.73 6.39 15.10
C THR A 135 12.28 5.09 14.53
N ALA A 136 12.66 4.15 15.39
CA ALA A 136 13.15 2.84 14.96
C ALA A 136 12.10 2.07 14.15
N GLY A 137 10.83 2.11 14.57
CA GLY A 137 9.74 1.54 13.78
C GLY A 137 9.50 2.23 12.43
N ILE A 138 9.58 3.56 12.39
CA ILE A 138 9.43 4.36 11.16
C ILE A 138 10.56 4.05 10.15
N LEU A 139 11.78 3.80 10.61
CA LEU A 139 12.92 3.45 9.76
C LEU A 139 12.73 2.13 8.97
N PHE A 140 11.73 1.32 9.32
CA PHE A 140 11.35 0.13 8.56
C PHE A 140 10.37 0.42 7.41
N ILE A 141 9.72 1.60 7.37
CA ILE A 141 8.79 2.01 6.31
C ILE A 141 9.42 1.95 4.91
N PRO A 142 10.64 2.45 4.67
CA PRO A 142 11.29 2.31 3.37
C PRO A 142 11.48 0.86 2.95
N TYR A 143 11.71 -0.05 3.91
CA TYR A 143 11.88 -1.46 3.61
C TYR A 143 10.54 -2.12 3.27
N PHE A 144 9.45 -1.76 3.95
CA PHE A 144 8.10 -2.14 3.48
C PHE A 144 7.88 -1.63 2.06
N ALA A 145 8.23 -0.36 1.80
CA ALA A 145 8.03 0.30 0.51
C ALA A 145 8.80 -0.31 -0.65
N TRP A 146 9.92 -0.97 -0.37
CA TRP A 146 10.72 -1.66 -1.38
C TRP A 146 9.99 -2.85 -2.02
N HIS A 147 9.04 -3.47 -1.32
CA HIS A 147 8.35 -4.65 -1.85
C HIS A 147 7.17 -4.25 -2.74
N LYS A 148 7.02 -4.88 -3.92
CA LYS A 148 5.86 -4.70 -4.80
C LYS A 148 4.51 -4.93 -4.10
N TYR A 149 4.51 -5.82 -3.10
CA TYR A 149 3.36 -6.05 -2.22
C TYR A 149 2.92 -4.80 -1.46
N PHE A 150 3.84 -3.89 -1.13
CA PHE A 150 3.48 -2.61 -0.53
C PHE A 150 2.79 -1.67 -1.52
N GLN A 151 3.22 -1.65 -2.78
CA GLN A 151 2.58 -0.80 -3.80
C GLN A 151 1.13 -1.23 -4.07
N ILE A 152 0.88 -2.53 -4.19
CA ILE A 152 -0.49 -3.06 -4.33
C ILE A 152 -1.32 -2.79 -3.07
N ILE A 153 -0.74 -2.99 -1.88
CA ILE A 153 -1.40 -2.71 -0.60
C ILE A 153 -1.76 -1.22 -0.51
N ILE A 154 -0.83 -0.29 -0.77
CA ILE A 154 -1.11 1.15 -0.77
C ILE A 154 -2.20 1.52 -1.78
N SER A 155 -2.09 0.99 -2.99
CA SER A 155 -3.05 1.31 -4.06
C SER A 155 -4.48 0.90 -3.67
N ILE A 156 -4.63 -0.18 -2.89
CA ILE A 156 -5.92 -0.64 -2.34
C ILE A 156 -6.31 0.14 -1.07
N LEU A 157 -5.36 0.43 -0.18
CA LEU A 157 -5.63 1.09 1.09
C LEU A 157 -6.05 2.56 0.92
N ILE A 158 -5.50 3.29 -0.06
CA ILE A 158 -5.86 4.68 -0.32
C ILE A 158 -7.38 4.85 -0.49
N PRO A 159 -8.04 4.20 -1.48
CA PRO A 159 -9.49 4.35 -1.65
C PRO A 159 -10.29 3.79 -0.47
N LEU A 160 -9.82 2.72 0.19
CA LEU A 160 -10.49 2.17 1.39
C LEU A 160 -10.48 3.13 2.58
N ILE A 161 -9.34 3.76 2.87
CA ILE A 161 -9.21 4.72 3.97
C ILE A 161 -10.10 5.94 3.69
N LEU A 162 -10.10 6.44 2.45
CA LEU A 162 -10.95 7.57 2.06
C LEU A 162 -12.44 7.22 2.16
N GLY A 163 -12.83 6.00 1.74
CA GLY A 163 -14.16 5.46 1.94
C GLY A 163 -14.58 5.34 3.41
N PHE A 164 -13.66 4.90 4.27
CA PHE A 164 -13.90 4.80 5.71
C PHE A 164 -14.10 6.19 6.34
N VAL A 165 -13.25 7.16 6.01
CA VAL A 165 -13.37 8.55 6.50
C VAL A 165 -14.70 9.16 6.07
N THR A 166 -15.08 9.00 4.80
CA THR A 166 -16.38 9.51 4.32
C THR A 166 -17.57 8.82 4.97
N SER A 167 -17.47 7.52 5.26
CA SER A 167 -18.52 6.78 5.97
C SER A 167 -18.76 7.32 7.37
N ILE A 168 -17.70 7.72 8.10
CA ILE A 168 -17.84 8.38 9.41
C ILE A 168 -18.60 9.71 9.28
N VAL A 169 -18.26 10.51 8.27
CA VAL A 169 -18.95 11.79 8.00
C VAL A 169 -20.42 11.55 7.64
N ALA A 170 -20.70 10.55 6.80
CA ALA A 170 -22.07 10.17 6.44
C ALA A 170 -22.86 9.79 7.69
N LEU A 171 -22.38 8.82 8.48
CA LEU A 171 -23.08 8.32 9.66
C LEU A 171 -23.34 9.40 10.70
N SER A 172 -22.43 10.36 10.88
CA SER A 172 -22.59 11.46 11.84
C SER A 172 -23.59 12.54 11.42
N ARG A 173 -23.96 12.60 10.13
CA ARG A 173 -24.87 13.63 9.57
C ARG A 173 -26.07 13.05 8.84
N LYS A 174 -26.21 11.73 8.87
CA LYS A 174 -27.27 10.98 8.22
C LYS A 174 -28.62 11.23 8.88
N GLU A 175 -28.68 11.20 10.20
CA GLU A 175 -29.95 11.27 10.94
C GLU A 175 -30.21 12.65 11.56
N PRO A 176 -31.47 13.13 11.57
CA PRO A 176 -32.70 12.48 11.07
C PRO A 176 -32.94 12.62 9.55
N PHE A 177 -32.16 13.49 8.88
CA PHE A 177 -32.34 13.88 7.48
C PHE A 177 -32.66 12.71 6.53
N TYR A 178 -31.85 11.66 6.54
CA TYR A 178 -31.98 10.56 5.60
C TYR A 178 -33.15 9.64 5.93
N PHE A 179 -33.49 9.47 7.21
CA PHE A 179 -34.65 8.69 7.62
C PHE A 179 -35.95 9.34 7.15
N ASP A 180 -36.05 10.66 7.30
CA ASP A 180 -37.25 11.45 6.98
C ASP A 180 -37.54 11.54 5.47
N LEU A 181 -36.55 11.32 4.60
CA LEU A 181 -36.76 11.33 3.14
C LEU A 181 -37.68 10.19 2.69
N GLU A 182 -38.62 10.51 1.81
CA GLU A 182 -39.33 9.50 1.03
C GLU A 182 -38.35 8.82 0.06
N LYS A 183 -38.28 7.49 0.10
CA LYS A 183 -37.31 6.67 -0.64
C LYS A 183 -38.03 5.69 -1.58
N PRO A 184 -37.53 5.46 -2.81
CA PRO A 184 -38.12 4.48 -3.70
C PRO A 184 -37.94 3.06 -3.14
N LYS A 185 -38.88 2.15 -3.46
CA LYS A 185 -38.89 0.75 -2.99
C LYS A 185 -37.62 -0.04 -3.30
N TYR A 186 -36.88 0.36 -4.33
CA TYR A 186 -35.65 -0.28 -4.76
C TYR A 186 -34.40 0.31 -4.09
N THR A 187 -34.53 1.16 -3.06
CA THR A 187 -33.39 1.60 -2.24
C THR A 187 -32.84 0.42 -1.44
N PRO A 188 -31.53 0.15 -1.44
CA PRO A 188 -31.01 -1.01 -0.75
C PRO A 188 -30.97 -0.76 0.75
N PRO A 189 -31.07 -1.81 1.59
CA PRO A 189 -30.81 -1.70 3.01
C PRO A 189 -29.43 -1.09 3.31
N ASP A 190 -29.35 -0.30 4.39
CA ASP A 190 -28.12 0.42 4.79
C ASP A 190 -26.88 -0.48 4.91
N TRP A 191 -27.06 -1.71 5.38
CA TRP A 191 -25.95 -2.65 5.57
C TRP A 191 -25.31 -3.11 4.26
N ILE A 192 -25.96 -2.95 3.11
CA ILE A 192 -25.40 -3.33 1.79
C ILE A 192 -24.31 -2.34 1.36
N PHE A 193 -24.45 -1.05 1.70
CA PHE A 193 -23.56 0.00 1.21
C PHE A 193 -22.07 -0.26 1.52
N PRO A 194 -21.67 -0.61 2.76
CA PRO A 194 -20.27 -0.90 3.07
C PRO A 194 -19.68 -2.03 2.23
N PHE A 195 -20.42 -3.13 2.01
CA PHE A 195 -19.91 -4.27 1.23
C PHE A 195 -19.65 -3.90 -0.22
N VAL A 196 -20.57 -3.15 -0.84
CA VAL A 196 -20.42 -2.70 -2.23
C VAL A 196 -19.23 -1.74 -2.35
N TRP A 197 -19.11 -0.78 -1.44
CA TRP A 197 -17.99 0.17 -1.46
C TRP A 197 -16.64 -0.49 -1.20
N ILE A 198 -16.52 -1.43 -0.26
CA ILE A 198 -15.28 -2.20 -0.04
C ILE A 198 -14.89 -2.92 -1.33
N PHE A 199 -15.83 -3.62 -1.97
CA PHE A 199 -15.56 -4.32 -3.23
C PHE A 199 -15.10 -3.37 -4.35
N ILE A 200 -15.77 -2.21 -4.51
CA ILE A 200 -15.39 -1.18 -5.48
C ILE A 200 -13.99 -0.63 -5.18
N TYR A 201 -13.71 -0.24 -3.95
CA TYR A 201 -12.44 0.36 -3.56
C TYR A 201 -11.26 -0.61 -3.70
N VAL A 202 -11.45 -1.90 -3.39
CA VAL A 202 -10.46 -2.95 -3.68
C VAL A 202 -10.23 -3.08 -5.19
N SER A 203 -11.31 -3.10 -5.98
CA SER A 203 -11.24 -3.27 -7.44
C SER A 203 -10.50 -2.11 -8.12
N ILE A 204 -10.88 -0.86 -7.84
CA ILE A 204 -10.24 0.32 -8.45
C ILE A 204 -8.84 0.57 -7.87
N GLY A 205 -8.61 0.20 -6.61
CA GLY A 205 -7.28 0.24 -6.01
C GLY A 205 -6.33 -0.73 -6.71
N TYR A 206 -6.74 -1.97 -6.93
CA TYR A 206 -5.96 -2.93 -7.73
C TYR A 206 -5.78 -2.47 -9.18
N ALA A 207 -6.80 -1.86 -9.80
CA ALA A 207 -6.69 -1.28 -11.13
C ALA A 207 -5.61 -0.17 -11.20
N SER A 208 -5.54 0.70 -10.19
CA SER A 208 -4.55 1.78 -10.14
C SER A 208 -3.12 1.25 -10.02
N PHE A 209 -2.91 0.18 -9.26
CA PHE A 209 -1.64 -0.54 -9.19
C PHE A 209 -1.20 -1.07 -10.56
N ARG A 210 -2.12 -1.70 -11.31
CA ARG A 210 -1.82 -2.24 -12.64
C ARG A 210 -1.41 -1.15 -13.64
N VAL A 211 -1.99 0.05 -13.51
CA VAL A 211 -1.64 1.22 -14.33
C VAL A 211 -0.34 1.87 -13.87
N TYR A 212 -0.09 1.96 -12.56
CA TYR A 212 1.14 2.51 -11.99
C TYR A 212 2.41 1.79 -12.47
N ASP A 213 2.31 0.47 -12.65
CA ASP A 213 3.41 -0.40 -13.12
C ASP A 213 3.82 -0.12 -14.59
N LYS A 214 3.09 0.75 -15.31
CA LYS A 214 3.35 1.09 -16.70
C LYS A 214 4.10 2.43 -16.78
N SER A 215 5.33 2.42 -17.30
CA SER A 215 6.18 3.63 -17.43
C SER A 215 5.74 4.64 -18.52
N ALA A 216 4.51 4.57 -19.02
CA ALA A 216 4.03 5.41 -20.11
C ALA A 216 3.48 6.77 -19.61
N LYS A 217 3.64 7.83 -20.43
CA LYS A 217 3.04 9.15 -20.15
C LYS A 217 1.50 9.05 -20.00
N SER A 218 0.86 8.20 -20.79
CA SER A 218 -0.57 7.91 -20.71
C SER A 218 -0.98 7.33 -19.35
N ALA A 219 -0.15 6.49 -18.73
CA ALA A 219 -0.40 5.94 -17.40
C ALA A 219 -0.36 7.04 -16.32
N LYS A 220 0.61 7.95 -16.38
CA LYS A 220 0.68 9.10 -15.45
C LYS A 220 -0.56 9.99 -15.56
N ILE A 221 -0.98 10.32 -16.78
CA ILE A 221 -2.20 11.12 -17.01
C ILE A 221 -3.43 10.38 -16.45
N ALA A 222 -3.56 9.09 -16.74
CA ALA A 222 -4.66 8.27 -16.23
C ALA A 222 -4.74 8.29 -14.69
N LEU A 223 -3.60 8.15 -14.00
CA LEU A 223 -3.54 8.18 -12.53
C LEU A 223 -3.89 9.56 -11.95
N ILE A 224 -3.53 10.66 -12.62
CA ILE A 224 -3.95 12.01 -12.20
C ILE A 224 -5.47 12.15 -12.30
N ILE A 225 -6.07 11.71 -13.40
CA ILE A 225 -7.53 11.74 -13.56
C ILE A 225 -8.22 10.83 -12.52
N TYR A 226 -7.64 9.67 -12.19
CA TYR A 226 -8.11 8.81 -11.12
C TYR A 226 -8.09 9.50 -9.74
N ILE A 227 -7.04 10.24 -9.40
CA ILE A 227 -6.97 11.00 -8.14
C ILE A 227 -8.07 12.07 -8.10
N ILE A 228 -8.27 12.79 -9.21
CA ILE A 228 -9.37 13.78 -9.33
C ILE A 228 -10.72 13.08 -9.16
N GLN A 229 -10.92 11.92 -9.79
CA GLN A 229 -12.14 11.13 -9.69
C GLN A 229 -12.42 10.70 -8.23
N LEU A 230 -11.41 10.20 -7.51
CA LEU A 230 -11.53 9.86 -6.09
C LEU A 230 -11.89 11.08 -5.23
N PHE A 231 -11.27 12.23 -5.48
CA PHE A 231 -11.59 13.47 -4.78
C PHE A 231 -13.08 13.82 -4.92
N PHE A 232 -13.62 13.80 -6.16
CA PHE A 232 -15.04 14.06 -6.40
C PHE A 232 -15.96 13.00 -5.79
N ASN A 233 -15.54 11.74 -5.78
CA ASN A 233 -16.30 10.67 -5.11
C ASN A 233 -16.45 10.94 -3.60
N ILE A 234 -15.38 11.41 -2.95
CA ILE A 234 -15.37 11.71 -1.51
C ILE A 234 -16.22 12.93 -1.18
N THR A 235 -16.14 13.98 -2.00
CA THR A 235 -16.90 15.21 -1.77
C THR A 235 -18.39 15.02 -1.98
N TRP A 236 -18.82 14.00 -2.73
CA TRP A 236 -20.24 13.68 -2.90
C TRP A 236 -20.92 13.39 -1.56
N THR A 237 -20.27 12.65 -0.67
CA THR A 237 -20.78 12.36 0.68
C THR A 237 -21.02 13.64 1.48
N ALA A 238 -20.12 14.62 1.38
CA ALA A 238 -20.29 15.91 2.01
C ALA A 238 -21.49 16.68 1.40
N THR A 239 -21.62 16.69 0.07
CA THR A 239 -22.75 17.34 -0.59
C THR A 239 -24.11 16.80 -0.14
N PHE A 240 -24.26 15.46 -0.11
CA PHE A 240 -25.54 14.84 0.19
C PHE A 240 -25.83 14.77 1.70
N PHE A 241 -24.89 14.27 2.51
CA PHE A 241 -25.12 14.04 3.94
C PHE A 241 -24.71 15.20 4.84
N PHE A 242 -23.70 16.00 4.49
CA PHE A 242 -23.27 17.10 5.36
C PHE A 242 -24.05 18.38 5.12
N PHE A 243 -24.22 18.75 3.85
CA PHE A 243 -24.91 19.98 3.43
C PHE A 243 -26.40 19.79 3.08
N HIS A 244 -26.86 18.54 2.94
CA HIS A 244 -28.26 18.21 2.62
C HIS A 244 -28.80 18.84 1.32
N VAL A 245 -27.92 19.18 0.37
CA VAL A 245 -28.33 19.84 -0.89
C VAL A 245 -28.58 18.78 -1.97
N THR A 246 -29.75 18.16 -1.91
CA THR A 246 -30.15 17.03 -2.79
C THR A 246 -30.09 17.36 -4.29
N GLY A 247 -30.54 18.56 -4.70
CA GLY A 247 -30.48 19.00 -6.09
C GLY A 247 -29.04 19.12 -6.62
N PHE A 248 -28.14 19.70 -5.83
CA PHE A 248 -26.72 19.79 -6.21
C PHE A 248 -26.03 18.43 -6.17
N ALA A 249 -26.47 17.51 -5.31
CA ALA A 249 -25.96 16.14 -5.29
C ALA A 249 -26.21 15.38 -6.62
N ILE A 250 -27.28 15.71 -7.35
CA ILE A 250 -27.53 15.16 -8.71
C ILE A 250 -26.48 15.65 -9.69
N PHE A 251 -26.19 16.96 -9.71
CA PHE A 251 -25.13 17.50 -10.55
C PHE A 251 -23.76 16.90 -10.19
N HIS A 252 -23.50 16.75 -8.89
CA HIS A 252 -22.25 16.18 -8.39
C HIS A 252 -22.09 14.70 -8.79
N ILE A 253 -23.13 13.86 -8.68
CA ILE A 253 -23.03 12.45 -9.09
C ILE A 253 -22.84 12.29 -10.60
N ILE A 254 -23.35 13.22 -11.41
CA ILE A 254 -23.09 13.28 -12.85
C ILE A 254 -21.61 13.55 -13.12
N ILE A 255 -21.00 14.52 -12.41
CA ILE A 255 -19.54 14.76 -12.50
C ILE A 255 -18.75 13.50 -12.13
N VAL A 256 -19.11 12.85 -11.01
CA VAL A 256 -18.47 11.60 -10.57
C VAL A 256 -18.59 10.53 -11.67
N PHE A 257 -19.77 10.39 -12.30
CA PHE A 257 -19.98 9.43 -13.38
C PHE A 257 -19.12 9.71 -14.62
N PHE A 258 -19.00 10.97 -15.06
CA PHE A 258 -18.15 11.31 -16.20
C PHE A 258 -16.66 11.09 -15.90
N LEU A 259 -16.20 11.49 -14.71
CA LEU A 259 -14.83 11.23 -14.27
C LEU A 259 -14.55 9.73 -14.16
N LEU A 260 -15.53 8.97 -13.66
CA LEU A 260 -15.48 7.52 -13.56
C LEU A 260 -15.29 6.85 -14.91
N VAL A 261 -16.15 7.17 -15.88
CA VAL A 261 -16.09 6.61 -17.23
C VAL A 261 -14.77 7.02 -17.91
N THR A 262 -14.38 8.29 -17.77
CA THR A 262 -13.11 8.78 -18.33
C THR A 262 -11.92 8.02 -17.75
N THR A 263 -11.89 7.83 -16.43
CA THR A 263 -10.83 7.06 -15.76
C THR A 263 -10.81 5.62 -16.25
N GLY A 264 -11.97 4.95 -16.29
CA GLY A 264 -12.08 3.57 -16.77
C GLY A 264 -11.60 3.40 -18.22
N LEU A 265 -11.94 4.34 -19.11
CA LEU A 265 -11.48 4.32 -20.50
C LEU A 265 -9.98 4.57 -20.63
N LEU A 266 -9.43 5.54 -19.88
CA LEU A 266 -7.98 5.79 -19.85
C LEU A 266 -7.21 4.60 -19.29
N PHE A 267 -7.73 3.97 -18.24
CA PHE A 267 -7.17 2.75 -17.67
C PHE A 267 -7.23 1.61 -18.68
N TYR A 268 -8.36 1.42 -19.38
CA TYR A 268 -8.52 0.40 -20.42
C TYR A 268 -7.50 0.54 -21.55
N ARG A 269 -7.21 1.78 -21.97
CA ARG A 269 -6.19 2.07 -23.00
C ARG A 269 -4.77 1.71 -22.55
N VAL A 270 -4.50 1.73 -21.24
CA VAL A 270 -3.19 1.40 -20.66
C VAL A 270 -3.08 -0.08 -20.31
N ASP A 271 -4.11 -0.63 -19.65
CA ASP A 271 -4.28 -2.03 -19.28
C ASP A 271 -5.78 -2.38 -19.33
N LYS A 272 -6.16 -3.27 -20.24
CA LYS A 272 -7.57 -3.68 -20.44
C LYS A 272 -8.22 -4.17 -19.15
N VAL A 273 -7.51 -4.97 -18.35
CA VAL A 273 -8.02 -5.49 -17.08
C VAL A 273 -8.24 -4.35 -16.09
N ALA A 274 -7.31 -3.39 -16.02
CA ALA A 274 -7.47 -2.22 -15.16
C ALA A 274 -8.73 -1.42 -15.52
N GLY A 275 -9.03 -1.23 -16.81
CA GLY A 275 -10.26 -0.57 -17.24
C GLY A 275 -11.53 -1.37 -16.91
N LEU A 276 -11.52 -2.69 -17.09
CA LEU A 276 -12.68 -3.54 -16.80
C LEU A 276 -13.02 -3.57 -15.31
N LEU A 277 -12.04 -3.42 -14.42
CA LEU A 277 -12.26 -3.34 -12.97
C LEU A 277 -13.08 -2.12 -12.52
N PHE A 278 -13.30 -1.14 -13.40
CA PHE A 278 -14.19 -0.01 -13.14
C PHE A 278 -15.67 -0.31 -13.44
N ILE A 279 -15.99 -1.43 -14.11
CA ILE A 279 -17.38 -1.78 -14.45
C ILE A 279 -18.28 -1.90 -13.22
N PRO A 280 -17.91 -2.60 -12.13
CA PRO A 280 -18.74 -2.67 -10.94
C PRO A 280 -19.05 -1.30 -10.34
N TYR A 281 -18.06 -0.39 -10.39
CA TYR A 281 -18.24 0.97 -9.92
C TYR A 281 -19.20 1.76 -10.83
N GLY A 282 -19.10 1.60 -12.15
CA GLY A 282 -20.03 2.18 -13.12
C GLY A 282 -21.48 1.76 -12.85
N ILE A 283 -21.72 0.47 -12.68
CA ILE A 283 -23.04 -0.09 -12.37
C ILE A 283 -23.59 0.52 -11.08
N TRP A 284 -22.78 0.57 -10.03
CA TRP A 284 -23.20 1.13 -8.74
C TRP A 284 -23.53 2.61 -8.80
N VAL A 285 -22.70 3.43 -9.45
CA VAL A 285 -22.94 4.88 -9.57
C VAL A 285 -24.18 5.18 -10.41
N THR A 286 -24.41 4.42 -11.48
CA THR A 286 -25.64 4.53 -12.27
C THR A 286 -26.87 4.23 -11.40
N TYR A 287 -26.83 3.12 -10.65
CA TYR A 287 -27.91 2.76 -9.74
C TYR A 287 -28.13 3.82 -8.65
N ALA A 288 -27.07 4.30 -8.01
CA ALA A 288 -27.13 5.36 -7.00
C ALA A 288 -27.70 6.68 -7.56
N ALA A 289 -27.37 7.03 -8.81
CA ALA A 289 -27.95 8.19 -9.48
C ALA A 289 -29.46 8.01 -9.72
N CYS A 290 -29.92 6.83 -10.12
CA CYS A 290 -31.36 6.54 -10.26
C CYS A 290 -32.11 6.64 -8.93
N VAL A 291 -31.51 6.14 -7.83
CA VAL A 291 -32.08 6.29 -6.47
C VAL A 291 -32.14 7.76 -6.07
N LEU A 292 -31.05 8.51 -6.27
CA LEU A 292 -30.98 9.93 -5.91
C LEU A 292 -32.01 10.78 -6.67
N VAL A 293 -32.16 10.57 -7.98
CA VAL A 293 -33.15 11.29 -8.79
C VAL A 293 -34.58 10.96 -8.35
N ALA A 294 -34.85 9.71 -7.96
CA ALA A 294 -36.16 9.34 -7.42
C ALA A 294 -36.42 10.01 -6.06
N ILE A 295 -35.44 9.98 -5.14
CA ILE A 295 -35.53 10.70 -3.85
C ILE A 295 -35.83 12.18 -4.10
N PHE A 296 -35.12 12.84 -5.02
CA PHE A 296 -35.34 14.25 -5.34
C PHE A 296 -36.70 14.55 -5.98
N LYS A 297 -37.35 13.57 -6.63
CA LYS A 297 -38.69 13.75 -7.19
C LYS A 297 -39.80 13.52 -6.18
N MET A 298 -39.50 12.77 -5.11
CA MET A 298 -40.46 12.39 -4.07
C MET A 298 -40.49 13.36 -2.90
N ASN A 299 -39.50 14.26 -2.79
CA ASN A 299 -39.35 15.25 -1.70
C ASN A 299 -39.06 16.63 -2.30
#